data_AF-A0A519J5B9-F1
#
_entry.id   AF-A0A519J5B9-F1
#
_cell.length_a   1.000
_cell.length_b   1.000
_cell.length_c   1.000
_cell.angle_alpha   90.00
_cell.angle_beta   90.00
_cell.angle_gamma   90.00
#
_symmetry.space_group_name_H-M   'P 1'
#
loop_
_entity.id
_entity.type
_entity.pdbx_description
1 polymer ?
#
loop_
_entity_poly.entity_id
_entity_poly.type
_entity_poly.pdbx_seq_one_letter_code
_entity_poly.pdbx_strand_id
1 'polypeptide(L)'
;VVPGLMAVGEAACVSVHGANRLGSNSLTDLVVFGRAAGLRTGEVVDKASAVPDAPAGSTDGHLARLDRFRFADGSTPTSKLRIEMQRAMQSDAAVFRTGKTLEEGVAKLRDIHARGADIKTTDRGLIWNTDLVETLEYDNLIDQALVTIEGALNRTESRGAHAREDFPDRDDTNWMKHTLAWKTPGDQVKIDYRPVHKYTMSDDVAYIEPKARVY
;
A
#
# COMPACT_ATOMS: atom_id res chain seq x y z
N VAL A 1 -14.48 8.15 -0.48
CA VAL A 1 -14.81 7.81 -1.89
C VAL A 1 -14.22 8.91 -2.76
N VAL A 2 -13.53 8.57 -3.85
CA VAL A 2 -12.97 9.53 -4.81
C VAL A 2 -13.77 9.41 -6.11
N PRO A 3 -14.53 10.43 -6.53
CA PRO A 3 -15.29 10.38 -7.77
C PRO A 3 -14.38 10.12 -8.98
N GLY A 4 -14.81 9.23 -9.88
CA GLY A 4 -14.06 8.90 -11.10
C GLY A 4 -12.89 7.93 -10.91
N LEU A 5 -12.62 7.46 -9.69
CA LEU A 5 -11.54 6.49 -9.40
C LEU A 5 -12.11 5.17 -8.87
N MET A 6 -11.72 4.07 -9.50
CA MET A 6 -12.00 2.71 -9.03
C MET A 6 -10.69 1.92 -8.94
N ALA A 7 -10.61 1.01 -7.97
CA ALA A 7 -9.52 0.05 -7.81
C ALA A 7 -10.11 -1.35 -7.66
N VAL A 8 -9.46 -2.35 -8.25
CA VAL A 8 -9.87 -3.76 -8.21
C VAL A 8 -8.67 -4.67 -7.98
N GLY A 9 -8.92 -5.91 -7.54
CA GLY A 9 -7.88 -6.91 -7.33
C GLY A 9 -6.97 -6.61 -6.15
N GLU A 10 -5.73 -7.10 -6.21
CA GLU A 10 -4.77 -6.99 -5.10
C GLU A 10 -4.38 -5.56 -4.76
N ALA A 11 -4.52 -4.62 -5.71
CA ALA A 11 -4.32 -3.19 -5.46
C ALA A 11 -5.45 -2.57 -4.63
N ALA A 12 -6.60 -3.23 -4.51
CA ALA A 12 -7.77 -2.70 -3.83
C ALA A 12 -7.95 -3.28 -2.43
N CYS A 13 -8.20 -2.41 -1.46
CA CYS A 13 -8.75 -2.79 -0.16
C CYS A 13 -10.28 -2.65 -0.19
N VAL A 14 -10.97 -3.43 -1.03
CA VAL A 14 -12.41 -3.71 -0.86
C VAL A 14 -12.65 -4.30 0.54
N SER A 15 -11.65 -5.08 0.97
CA SER A 15 -11.49 -5.72 2.27
C SER A 15 -12.30 -6.99 2.51
N VAL A 16 -12.65 -7.71 1.44
CA VAL A 16 -13.20 -9.08 1.57
C VAL A 16 -12.22 -10.08 2.20
N HIS A 17 -10.94 -9.75 2.23
CA HIS A 17 -9.87 -10.58 2.81
C HIS A 17 -9.57 -10.26 4.28
N GLY A 18 -10.08 -9.15 4.81
CA GLY A 18 -9.78 -8.68 6.16
C GLY A 18 -8.27 -8.72 6.48
N ALA A 19 -7.93 -9.31 7.63
CA ALA A 19 -6.53 -9.45 8.08
C ALA A 19 -5.86 -10.78 7.66
N ASN A 20 -6.56 -11.65 6.93
CA ASN A 20 -6.01 -12.92 6.44
C ASN A 20 -6.83 -13.44 5.25
N ARG A 21 -6.25 -13.39 4.06
CA ARG A 21 -6.86 -13.96 2.84
C ARG A 21 -6.89 -15.49 2.91
N LEU A 22 -8.01 -16.10 2.50
CA LEU A 22 -8.07 -17.54 2.26
C LEU A 22 -7.42 -17.89 0.91
N GLY A 23 -6.78 -19.05 0.84
CA GLY A 23 -6.24 -19.58 -0.42
C GLY A 23 -7.31 -19.60 -1.52
N SER A 24 -6.87 -19.50 -2.78
CA SER A 24 -7.70 -19.42 -4.01
C SER A 24 -8.70 -18.27 -4.14
N ASN A 25 -9.00 -17.50 -3.09
CA ASN A 25 -9.96 -16.39 -3.17
C ASN A 25 -9.50 -15.16 -3.98
N SER A 26 -8.21 -15.01 -4.32
CA SER A 26 -7.75 -13.85 -5.10
C SER A 26 -8.22 -13.86 -6.55
N LEU A 27 -8.25 -15.03 -7.20
CA LEU A 27 -8.73 -15.11 -8.58
C LEU A 27 -10.23 -14.81 -8.66
N THR A 28 -10.99 -15.26 -7.66
CA THR A 28 -12.41 -14.94 -7.50
C THR A 28 -12.63 -13.44 -7.28
N ASP A 29 -11.82 -12.81 -6.41
CA ASP A 29 -11.83 -11.36 -6.19
C ASP A 29 -11.66 -10.60 -7.52
N LEU A 30 -10.63 -10.93 -8.31
CA LEU A 30 -10.37 -10.27 -9.59
C LEU A 30 -11.59 -10.28 -10.52
N VAL A 31 -12.20 -11.44 -10.75
CA VAL A 31 -13.31 -11.55 -11.72
C VAL A 31 -14.60 -10.95 -11.17
N VAL A 32 -14.88 -11.09 -9.87
CA VAL A 32 -16.09 -10.57 -9.25
C VAL A 32 -16.04 -9.04 -9.16
N PHE A 33 -14.97 -8.48 -8.59
CA PHE A 33 -14.86 -7.04 -8.40
C PHE A 33 -14.49 -6.31 -9.69
N GLY A 34 -13.77 -6.95 -10.60
CA GLY A 34 -13.59 -6.45 -11.97
C GLY A 34 -14.92 -6.25 -12.69
N ARG A 35 -15.81 -7.25 -12.64
CA ARG A 35 -17.17 -7.14 -13.21
C ARG A 35 -18.00 -6.09 -12.47
N ALA A 36 -17.96 -6.06 -11.14
CA ALA A 36 -18.70 -5.08 -10.35
C ALA A 36 -18.28 -3.64 -10.66
N ALA A 37 -16.98 -3.37 -10.78
CA ALA A 37 -16.46 -2.06 -11.18
C ALA A 37 -16.91 -1.68 -12.61
N GLY A 38 -16.90 -2.64 -13.55
CA GLY A 38 -17.40 -2.42 -14.90
C GLY A 38 -18.89 -2.05 -14.96
N LEU A 39 -19.73 -2.76 -14.20
CA LEU A 39 -21.16 -2.45 -14.07
C LEU A 39 -21.36 -1.07 -13.45
N ARG A 40 -20.68 -0.79 -12.32
CA ARG A 40 -20.77 0.49 -11.62
C ARG A 40 -20.32 1.65 -12.51
N THR A 41 -19.28 1.45 -13.32
CA THR A 41 -18.82 2.45 -14.30
C THR A 41 -19.93 2.78 -15.29
N GLY A 42 -20.65 1.77 -15.80
CA GLY A 42 -21.79 1.99 -16.69
C GLY A 42 -22.98 2.73 -16.06
N GLU A 43 -23.10 2.70 -14.73
CA GLU A 43 -24.14 3.44 -13.99
C GLU A 43 -23.74 4.90 -13.70
N VAL A 44 -22.45 5.15 -13.44
CA VAL A 44 -21.98 6.46 -12.95
C VAL A 44 -21.30 7.32 -14.00
N VAL A 45 -20.91 6.74 -15.13
CA VAL A 45 -20.28 7.46 -16.25
C VAL A 45 -21.29 7.58 -17.39
N ASP A 46 -21.65 8.80 -17.72
CA ASP A 46 -22.41 9.07 -18.94
C ASP A 46 -21.47 9.01 -20.16
N LYS A 47 -21.73 8.07 -21.05
CA LYS A 47 -20.95 7.87 -22.29
C LYS A 47 -21.05 9.05 -23.26
N ALA A 48 -22.11 9.86 -23.16
CA ALA A 48 -22.28 11.05 -23.99
C ALA A 48 -21.60 12.29 -23.38
N SER A 49 -21.21 12.23 -22.10
CA SER A 49 -20.53 13.34 -21.44
C SER A 49 -19.13 13.57 -22.01
N ALA A 50 -18.72 14.83 -22.08
CA ALA A 50 -17.36 15.18 -22.46
C ALA A 50 -16.38 14.73 -21.37
N VAL A 51 -15.20 14.26 -21.79
CA VAL A 51 -14.09 14.01 -20.86
C VAL A 51 -13.70 15.34 -20.21
N PRO A 52 -13.66 15.44 -18.87
CA PRO A 52 -13.23 16.67 -18.22
C PRO A 52 -11.81 17.06 -18.63
N ASP A 53 -11.59 18.36 -18.88
CA ASP A 53 -10.26 18.88 -19.15
C ASP A 53 -9.35 18.66 -17.93
N ALA A 54 -8.12 18.21 -18.20
CA ALA A 54 -7.10 18.15 -17.17
C ALA A 54 -6.55 19.56 -16.89
N PRO A 55 -6.34 19.93 -15.61
CA PRO A 55 -5.65 21.18 -15.29
C PRO A 55 -4.30 21.26 -16.00
N ALA A 56 -3.96 22.44 -16.52
CA ALA A 56 -2.65 22.70 -17.11
C ALA A 56 -1.55 22.40 -16.09
N GLY A 57 -0.50 21.69 -16.54
CA GLY A 57 0.63 21.30 -15.70
C GLY A 57 0.36 20.13 -14.73
N SER A 58 -0.79 19.46 -14.83
CA SER A 58 -1.11 18.28 -14.00
C SER A 58 -0.08 17.13 -14.12
N THR A 59 0.71 17.09 -15.20
CA THR A 59 1.75 16.09 -15.43
C THR A 59 3.17 16.60 -15.17
N ASP A 60 3.37 17.89 -14.91
CA ASP A 60 4.71 18.50 -14.83
C ASP A 60 5.54 17.88 -13.71
N GLY A 61 4.94 17.62 -12.56
CA GLY A 61 5.61 16.94 -11.44
C GLY A 61 6.02 15.50 -11.77
N HIS A 62 5.24 14.79 -12.58
CA HIS A 62 5.56 13.43 -13.01
C HIS A 62 6.70 13.41 -14.04
N LEU A 63 6.70 14.35 -14.98
CA LEU A 63 7.78 14.52 -15.95
C LEU A 63 9.07 14.98 -15.25
N ALA A 64 8.99 15.89 -14.30
CA ALA A 64 10.13 16.32 -13.48
C ALA A 64 10.71 15.16 -12.66
N ARG A 65 9.87 14.28 -12.09
CA ARG A 65 10.32 13.06 -11.40
C ARG A 65 11.03 12.09 -12.35
N LEU A 66 10.47 11.88 -13.54
CA LEU A 66 11.06 11.01 -14.57
C LEU A 66 12.45 11.53 -14.97
N ASP A 67 12.56 12.81 -15.31
CA ASP A 67 13.83 13.43 -15.73
C ASP A 67 14.85 13.47 -14.60
N ARG A 68 14.42 13.78 -13.36
CA ARG A 68 15.27 13.71 -12.17
C ARG A 68 15.92 12.34 -12.05
N PHE A 69 15.16 11.25 -12.14
CA PHE A 69 15.73 9.90 -12.00
C PHE A 69 16.53 9.47 -13.22
N ARG A 70 16.15 9.90 -14.43
CA ARG A 70 16.90 9.61 -15.66
C ARG A 70 18.30 10.21 -15.64
N PHE A 71 18.44 11.41 -15.08
CA PHE A 71 19.70 12.13 -14.98
C PHE A 71 20.29 12.11 -13.56
N ALA A 72 19.82 11.21 -12.70
CA ALA A 72 20.34 11.08 -11.35
C ALA A 72 21.82 10.68 -11.40
N ASP A 73 22.67 11.47 -10.75
CA ASP A 73 24.13 11.32 -10.78
C ASP A 73 24.75 11.40 -9.38
N GLY A 74 24.06 10.84 -8.38
CA GLY A 74 24.64 10.62 -7.06
C GLY A 74 25.71 9.52 -7.05
N SER A 75 25.97 8.97 -5.87
CA SER A 75 26.95 7.90 -5.67
C SER A 75 26.33 6.51 -5.44
N THR A 76 25.02 6.45 -5.18
CA THR A 76 24.37 5.22 -4.73
C THR A 76 23.50 4.60 -5.83
N PRO A 77 23.80 3.40 -6.35
CA PRO A 77 22.94 2.74 -7.33
C PRO A 77 21.60 2.32 -6.71
N THR A 78 20.51 2.43 -7.46
CA THR A 78 19.15 2.04 -7.04
C THR A 78 19.09 0.63 -6.45
N SER A 79 19.79 -0.33 -7.06
CA SER A 79 19.82 -1.72 -6.61
C SER A 79 20.32 -1.89 -5.17
N LYS A 80 21.24 -1.02 -4.71
CA LYS A 80 21.76 -1.04 -3.34
C LYS A 80 20.69 -0.62 -2.33
N LEU A 81 19.96 0.47 -2.61
CA LEU A 81 18.87 0.89 -1.73
C LEU A 81 17.72 -0.13 -1.73
N ARG A 82 17.41 -0.70 -2.89
CA ARG A 82 16.39 -1.75 -3.03
C ARG A 82 16.71 -2.98 -2.17
N ILE A 83 17.95 -3.49 -2.20
CA ILE A 83 18.32 -4.66 -1.39
C ILE A 83 18.35 -4.33 0.12
N GLU A 84 18.77 -3.11 0.49
CA GLU A 84 18.73 -2.66 1.88
C GLU A 84 17.28 -2.60 2.40
N MET A 85 16.35 -2.03 1.62
CA MET A 85 14.93 -1.99 1.93
C MET A 85 14.34 -3.40 2.10
N GLN A 86 14.64 -4.31 1.18
CA GLN A 86 14.18 -5.70 1.24
C GLN A 86 14.68 -6.41 2.51
N ARG A 87 15.95 -6.22 2.87
CA ARG A 87 16.54 -6.81 4.09
C ARG A 87 15.95 -6.23 5.37
N ALA A 88 15.69 -4.92 5.41
CA ALA A 88 15.03 -4.27 6.54
C ALA A 88 13.63 -4.86 6.75
N MET A 89 12.79 -4.89 5.71
CA MET A 89 11.44 -5.49 5.80
C MET A 89 11.48 -6.97 6.20
N GLN A 90 12.40 -7.75 5.63
CA GLN A 90 12.54 -9.18 5.93
C GLN A 90 12.95 -9.46 7.39
N SER A 91 13.75 -8.58 7.98
CA SER A 91 14.28 -8.75 9.34
C SER A 91 13.33 -8.20 10.40
N ASP A 92 12.70 -7.05 10.11
CA ASP A 92 12.01 -6.25 11.12
C ASP A 92 10.47 -6.32 11.02
N ALA A 93 9.93 -6.78 9.88
CA ALA A 93 8.49 -6.89 9.61
C ALA A 93 8.08 -8.30 9.12
N ALA A 94 8.69 -9.34 9.70
CA ALA A 94 8.45 -10.74 9.38
C ALA A 94 7.08 -11.27 9.89
N VAL A 95 6.98 -12.59 10.08
CA VAL A 95 5.78 -13.27 10.60
C VAL A 95 5.45 -12.81 12.02
N PHE A 96 6.41 -12.92 12.92
CA PHE A 96 6.31 -12.44 14.31
C PHE A 96 7.00 -11.10 14.43
N ARG A 97 6.40 -10.20 15.21
CA ARG A 97 6.83 -8.82 15.34
C ARG A 97 6.78 -8.41 16.80
N THR A 98 7.64 -7.47 17.17
CA THR A 98 7.58 -6.76 18.45
C THR A 98 7.63 -5.26 18.19
N GLY A 99 7.22 -4.45 19.16
CA GLY A 99 7.39 -3.00 19.08
C GLY A 99 8.84 -2.61 18.80
N LYS A 100 9.79 -3.25 19.48
CA LYS A 100 11.22 -3.01 19.29
C LYS A 100 11.69 -3.27 17.86
N THR A 101 11.40 -4.44 17.30
CA THR A 101 11.84 -4.78 15.93
C THR A 101 11.20 -3.84 14.91
N LEU A 102 9.93 -3.48 15.11
CA LEU A 102 9.21 -2.57 14.22
C LEU A 102 9.77 -1.13 14.29
N GLU A 103 10.08 -0.62 15.48
CA GLU A 103 10.73 0.69 15.66
C GLU A 103 12.10 0.76 14.96
N GLU A 104 12.92 -0.29 15.12
CA GLU A 104 14.21 -0.41 14.43
C GLU A 104 14.03 -0.43 12.91
N GLY A 105 13.04 -1.19 12.41
CA GLY A 105 12.73 -1.25 10.98
C GLY A 105 12.24 0.09 10.42
N VAL A 106 11.39 0.81 11.15
CA VAL A 106 10.95 2.17 10.77
C VAL A 106 12.15 3.10 10.66
N ALA A 107 13.05 3.09 11.64
CA ALA A 107 14.25 3.92 11.62
C ALA A 107 15.14 3.60 10.41
N LYS A 108 15.41 2.32 10.12
CA LYS A 108 16.18 1.88 8.95
C LYS A 108 15.53 2.32 7.64
N LEU A 109 14.21 2.13 7.49
CA LEU A 109 13.53 2.50 6.25
C LEU A 109 13.46 4.01 6.03
N ARG A 110 13.36 4.81 7.10
CA ARG A 110 13.45 6.27 6.99
C ARG A 110 14.84 6.73 6.54
N ASP A 111 15.91 6.11 7.05
CA ASP A 111 17.28 6.35 6.57
C ASP A 111 17.43 5.98 5.08
N ILE A 112 17.00 4.78 4.69
CA ILE A 112 17.05 4.28 3.31
C ILE A 112 16.27 5.21 2.36
N HIS A 113 15.08 5.65 2.77
CA HIS A 113 14.26 6.60 2.01
C HIS A 113 14.98 7.95 1.85
N ALA A 114 15.58 8.50 2.92
CA ALA A 114 16.33 9.76 2.86
C ALA A 114 17.54 9.68 1.90
N ARG A 115 18.24 8.54 1.90
CA ARG A 115 19.36 8.26 0.98
C ARG A 115 18.94 8.14 -0.49
N GLY A 116 17.64 8.07 -0.78
CA GLY A 116 17.10 8.17 -2.15
C GLY A 116 17.45 9.47 -2.87
N ALA A 117 17.86 10.52 -2.15
CA ALA A 117 18.39 11.75 -2.75
C ALA A 117 19.73 11.56 -3.47
N ASP A 118 20.53 10.54 -3.11
CA ASP A 118 21.85 10.24 -3.68
C ASP A 118 21.81 9.12 -4.75
N ILE A 119 20.64 8.84 -5.31
CA ILE A 119 20.50 7.82 -6.35
C ILE A 119 21.38 8.16 -7.56
N LYS A 120 22.00 7.14 -8.11
CA LYS A 120 22.71 7.14 -9.39
C LYS A 120 22.04 6.16 -10.33
N THR A 121 21.62 6.67 -11.49
CA THR A 121 21.31 5.87 -12.68
C THR A 121 22.44 6.06 -13.70
N THR A 122 22.56 5.13 -14.63
CA THR A 122 23.64 5.07 -15.63
C THR A 122 23.11 5.18 -17.04
N ASP A 123 22.00 4.51 -17.35
CA ASP A 123 21.35 4.64 -18.65
C ASP A 123 20.60 5.97 -18.76
N ARG A 124 20.95 6.75 -19.80
CA ARG A 124 20.37 8.07 -20.09
C ARG A 124 19.39 8.03 -21.27
N GLY A 125 19.15 6.87 -21.87
CA GLY A 125 18.19 6.68 -22.95
C GLY A 125 16.74 6.77 -22.49
N LEU A 126 15.80 6.84 -23.44
CA LEU A 126 14.35 6.68 -23.18
C LEU A 126 13.82 5.34 -23.67
N ILE A 127 14.52 4.71 -24.62
CA ILE A 127 14.07 3.46 -25.23
C ILE A 127 14.50 2.33 -24.31
N TRP A 128 13.53 1.62 -23.71
CA TRP A 128 13.78 0.43 -22.89
C TRP A 128 14.80 0.65 -21.75
N ASN A 129 14.81 1.84 -21.17
CA ASN A 129 15.68 2.18 -20.04
C ASN A 129 15.15 1.52 -18.76
N THR A 130 15.54 0.27 -18.50
CA THR A 130 15.12 -0.48 -17.30
C THR A 130 15.77 0.05 -16.03
N ASP A 131 16.94 0.68 -16.10
CA ASP A 131 17.59 1.34 -14.97
C ASP A 131 16.68 2.47 -14.41
N LEU A 132 16.12 3.29 -15.30
CA LEU A 132 15.12 4.30 -14.96
C LEU A 132 13.82 3.68 -14.42
N VAL A 133 13.26 2.68 -15.12
CA VAL A 133 12.00 2.06 -14.70
C VAL A 133 12.12 1.41 -13.32
N GLU A 134 13.17 0.63 -13.08
CA GLU A 134 13.42 0.01 -11.78
C GLU A 134 13.67 1.04 -10.66
N THR A 135 14.20 2.21 -11.01
CA THR A 135 14.34 3.34 -10.08
C THR A 135 13.00 3.96 -9.71
N LEU A 136 12.10 4.14 -10.68
CA LEU A 136 10.73 4.60 -10.44
C LEU A 136 9.94 3.57 -9.60
N GLU A 137 10.15 2.27 -9.84
CA GLU A 137 9.53 1.19 -9.06
C GLU A 137 10.08 1.13 -7.63
N TYR A 138 11.39 1.29 -7.44
CA TYR A 138 11.97 1.40 -6.10
C TYR A 138 11.36 2.57 -5.32
N ASP A 139 11.24 3.74 -5.95
CA ASP A 139 10.65 4.93 -5.33
C ASP A 139 9.15 4.71 -4.97
N ASN A 140 8.41 3.92 -5.75
CA ASN A 140 7.07 3.48 -5.37
C ASN A 140 7.09 2.53 -4.15
N LEU A 141 8.02 1.56 -4.15
CA LEU A 141 8.11 0.50 -3.14
C LEU A 141 8.53 1.02 -1.75
N ILE A 142 9.47 1.96 -1.68
CA ILE A 142 9.99 2.46 -0.40
C ILE A 142 8.89 3.17 0.42
N ASP A 143 8.02 3.93 -0.25
CA ASP A 143 6.86 4.55 0.40
C ASP A 143 5.85 3.50 0.89
N GLN A 144 5.60 2.44 0.11
CA GLN A 144 4.73 1.33 0.54
C GLN A 144 5.33 0.55 1.72
N ALA A 145 6.66 0.38 1.76
CA ALA A 145 7.35 -0.25 2.88
C ALA A 145 7.17 0.57 4.16
N LEU A 146 7.37 1.90 4.10
CA LEU A 146 7.13 2.81 5.22
C LEU A 146 5.67 2.76 5.71
N VAL A 147 4.70 2.87 4.80
CA VAL A 147 3.26 2.76 5.14
C VAL A 147 2.96 1.43 5.85
N THR A 148 3.54 0.33 5.37
CA THR A 148 3.33 -1.00 5.93
C THR A 148 3.90 -1.13 7.34
N ILE A 149 5.16 -0.76 7.53
CA ILE A 149 5.84 -0.96 8.82
C ILE A 149 5.36 0.03 9.89
N GLU A 150 5.08 1.29 9.53
CA GLU A 150 4.54 2.28 10.46
C GLU A 150 3.10 1.89 10.86
N GLY A 151 2.31 1.37 9.92
CA GLY A 151 1.00 0.79 10.21
C GLY A 151 1.06 -0.42 11.16
N ALA A 152 2.06 -1.29 10.99
CA ALA A 152 2.29 -2.42 11.87
C ALA A 152 2.77 -2.03 13.26
N LEU A 153 3.66 -1.02 13.37
CA LEU A 153 4.14 -0.50 14.64
C LEU A 153 2.99 0.09 15.46
N ASN A 154 2.19 0.93 14.81
CA ASN A 154 1.07 1.61 15.43
C ASN A 154 -0.06 0.67 15.86
N ARG A 155 -0.25 -0.48 15.18
CA ARG A 155 -1.27 -1.47 15.56
C ARG A 155 -0.77 -2.35 16.72
N THR A 156 -1.32 -2.13 17.90
CA THR A 156 -0.96 -2.87 19.13
C THR A 156 -1.97 -3.96 19.47
N GLU A 157 -2.15 -4.90 18.54
CA GLU A 157 -2.90 -6.15 18.72
C GLU A 157 -2.35 -7.24 17.79
N SER A 158 -2.86 -8.47 17.93
CA SER A 158 -2.64 -9.53 16.95
C SER A 158 -3.94 -9.92 16.25
N ARG A 159 -3.93 -9.88 14.91
CA ARG A 159 -5.09 -10.22 14.08
C ARG A 159 -4.66 -10.76 12.72
N GLY A 160 -5.06 -12.00 12.42
CA GLY A 160 -4.75 -12.63 11.14
C GLY A 160 -3.24 -12.77 10.91
N ALA A 161 -2.74 -12.20 9.82
CA ALA A 161 -1.31 -12.22 9.47
C ALA A 161 -0.45 -11.20 10.23
N HIS A 162 -1.08 -10.30 11.01
CA HIS A 162 -0.35 -9.40 11.90
C HIS A 162 -0.26 -10.03 13.29
N ALA A 163 0.92 -10.55 13.64
CA ALA A 163 1.19 -11.15 14.94
C ALA A 163 2.25 -10.34 15.71
N ARG A 164 1.83 -9.73 16.80
CA ARG A 164 2.64 -8.96 17.75
C ARG A 164 2.87 -9.80 18.99
N GLU A 165 4.11 -10.20 19.28
CA GLU A 165 4.41 -11.01 20.47
C GLU A 165 4.24 -10.22 21.77
N ASP A 166 4.43 -8.90 21.70
CA ASP A 166 4.17 -7.95 22.78
C ASP A 166 2.67 -7.56 22.92
N PHE A 167 1.84 -7.95 21.94
CA PHE A 167 0.37 -7.81 21.96
C PHE A 167 -0.28 -9.05 21.33
N PRO A 168 -0.20 -10.22 21.97
CA PRO A 168 -0.52 -11.51 21.35
C PRO A 168 -2.01 -11.73 21.09
N ASP A 169 -2.86 -10.97 21.79
CA ASP A 169 -4.30 -11.12 21.74
C ASP A 169 -4.95 -10.20 20.70
N ARG A 170 -6.11 -10.64 20.23
CA ARG A 170 -6.99 -9.85 19.38
C ARG A 170 -7.79 -8.86 20.23
N ASP A 171 -7.82 -7.60 19.83
CA ASP A 171 -8.55 -6.54 20.54
C ASP A 171 -9.68 -5.98 19.67
N ASP A 172 -10.86 -6.57 19.82
CA ASP A 172 -12.04 -6.14 19.06
C ASP A 172 -12.64 -4.82 19.58
N THR A 173 -12.24 -4.35 20.75
CA THR A 173 -12.73 -3.09 21.33
C THR A 173 -12.02 -1.91 20.70
N ASN A 174 -10.69 -1.94 20.67
CA ASN A 174 -9.89 -0.80 20.22
C ASN A 174 -9.47 -0.91 18.75
N TRP A 175 -9.38 -2.13 18.20
CA TRP A 175 -8.72 -2.38 16.92
C TRP A 175 -9.59 -3.06 15.84
N MET A 176 -10.89 -3.23 16.08
CA MET A 176 -11.88 -3.60 15.04
C MET A 176 -12.17 -2.43 14.07
N LYS A 177 -11.13 -2.01 13.35
CA LYS A 177 -11.10 -0.88 12.43
C LYS A 177 -10.04 -1.09 11.37
N HIS A 178 -10.26 -0.55 10.18
CA HIS A 178 -9.24 -0.51 9.13
C HIS A 178 -8.26 0.64 9.42
N THR A 179 -6.97 0.38 9.25
CA THR A 179 -5.95 1.42 9.19
C THR A 179 -6.06 2.14 7.84
N LEU A 180 -6.15 3.46 7.86
CA LEU A 180 -6.03 4.34 6.71
C LEU A 180 -4.69 5.06 6.80
N ALA A 181 -3.91 5.06 5.72
CA ALA A 181 -2.59 5.66 5.72
C ALA A 181 -2.43 6.60 4.52
N TRP A 182 -1.82 7.75 4.76
CA TRP A 182 -1.43 8.71 3.74
C TRP A 182 0.06 8.94 3.82
N LYS A 183 0.73 8.84 2.67
CA LYS A 183 2.14 9.16 2.52
C LYS A 183 2.30 10.17 1.40
N THR A 184 2.53 11.42 1.78
CA THR A 184 2.92 12.49 0.86
C THR A 184 4.45 12.46 0.71
N PRO A 185 5.01 12.80 -0.47
CA PRO A 185 6.46 12.96 -0.61
C PRO A 185 7.02 13.94 0.42
N GLY A 186 8.07 13.52 1.15
CA GLY A 186 8.70 14.32 2.20
C GLY A 186 8.05 14.27 3.60
N ASP A 187 6.80 13.81 3.70
CA ASP A 187 6.07 13.74 4.97
C ASP A 187 6.21 12.37 5.64
N GLN A 188 5.96 12.33 6.96
CA GLN A 188 5.77 11.08 7.69
C GLN A 188 4.42 10.43 7.33
N VAL A 189 4.28 9.12 7.58
CA VAL A 189 3.00 8.43 7.33
C VAL A 189 1.96 8.97 8.31
N LYS A 190 0.90 9.57 7.77
CA LYS A 190 -0.28 9.93 8.57
C LYS A 190 -1.19 8.72 8.66
N ILE A 191 -1.58 8.36 9.88
CA ILE A 191 -2.51 7.25 10.14
C ILE A 191 -3.84 7.79 10.67
N ASP A 192 -4.91 7.23 10.16
CA ASP A 192 -6.27 7.37 10.69
C ASP A 192 -6.99 6.01 10.59
N TYR A 193 -8.26 5.96 10.95
CA TYR A 193 -9.05 4.74 10.97
C TYR A 193 -10.44 4.93 10.39
N ARG A 194 -10.99 3.83 9.87
CA ARG A 194 -12.42 3.71 9.61
C ARG A 194 -12.98 2.44 10.24
N PRO A 195 -14.23 2.44 10.71
CA PRO A 195 -14.85 1.25 11.26
C PRO A 195 -14.97 0.14 10.20
N VAL A 196 -14.96 -1.11 10.67
CA VAL A 196 -15.41 -2.26 9.86
C VAL A 196 -16.92 -2.18 9.70
N HIS A 197 -17.46 -2.49 8.51
CA HIS A 197 -18.90 -2.59 8.31
C HIS A 197 -19.46 -3.83 9.02
N LYS A 198 -20.44 -3.64 9.90
CA LYS A 198 -21.11 -4.70 10.68
C LYS A 198 -22.50 -5.05 10.15
N TYR A 199 -22.72 -4.85 8.86
CA TYR A 199 -24.00 -5.05 8.20
C TYR A 199 -23.80 -5.77 6.87
N THR A 200 -24.83 -6.48 6.43
CA THR A 200 -24.90 -7.14 5.13
C THR A 200 -25.68 -6.28 4.14
N MET A 201 -25.48 -6.53 2.85
CA MET A 201 -26.21 -5.80 1.79
C MET A 201 -27.58 -6.42 1.46
N SER A 202 -27.84 -7.63 1.97
CA SER A 202 -29.13 -8.31 1.88
C SER A 202 -29.43 -9.07 3.18
N ASP A 203 -30.69 -9.48 3.34
CA ASP A 203 -31.17 -10.25 4.49
C ASP A 203 -30.94 -11.77 4.34
N ASP A 204 -30.33 -12.21 3.23
CA ASP A 204 -30.08 -13.63 2.94
C ASP A 204 -29.11 -14.27 3.95
N VAL A 205 -28.21 -13.46 4.52
CA VAL A 205 -27.21 -13.89 5.50
C VAL A 205 -27.12 -12.82 6.59
N ALA A 206 -27.26 -13.23 7.85
CA ALA A 206 -27.06 -12.33 8.99
C ALA A 206 -25.58 -11.96 9.18
N TYR A 207 -25.31 -10.80 9.78
CA TYR A 207 -23.96 -10.44 10.20
C TYR A 207 -23.37 -11.51 11.13
N ILE A 208 -22.16 -11.95 10.82
CA ILE A 208 -21.44 -12.93 11.63
C ILE A 208 -20.64 -12.17 12.68
N GLU A 209 -21.15 -12.17 13.91
CA GLU A 209 -20.47 -11.54 15.05
C GLU A 209 -19.07 -12.14 15.27
N PRO A 210 -18.07 -11.32 15.65
CA PRO A 210 -16.72 -11.78 15.93
C PRO A 210 -16.71 -12.88 17.01
N LYS A 211 -16.04 -13.99 16.70
CA LYS A 211 -15.78 -15.10 17.64
C LYS A 211 -14.30 -15.45 17.64
N ALA A 212 -13.83 -16.18 18.64
CA ALA A 212 -12.49 -16.75 18.62
C ALA A 212 -12.31 -17.60 17.35
N ARG A 213 -11.18 -17.42 16.66
CA ARG A 213 -10.83 -18.12 15.42
C ARG A 213 -9.76 -19.15 15.76
N VAL A 214 -10.17 -20.42 15.88
CA VAL A 214 -9.30 -21.57 16.18
C VAL A 214 -9.43 -22.55 15.01
N TYR A 215 -8.32 -23.13 14.55
CA TYR A 215 -8.25 -24.07 13.42
C TYR A 215 -8.07 -25.50 13.90
#